data_AF-A0A933I788-F1
#
_entry.id   AF-A0A933I788-F1
#
_cell.length_a   1.000
_cell.length_b   1.000
_cell.length_c   1.000
_cell.angle_alpha   90.00
_cell.angle_beta   90.00
_cell.angle_gamma   90.00
#
_symmetry.space_group_name_H-M   'P 1'
#
loop_
_entity.id
_entity.type
_entity.pdbx_description
1 polymer ?
#
loop_
_entity_poly.entity_id
_entity_poly.type
_entity_poly.pdbx_seq_one_letter_code
_entity_poly.pdbx_strand_id
1 'polypeptide(L)'
;MGVIYKIKSEVISFVLEEKKNDHSLSCRGLTSLVQHKFNIKLSKSSINFIIKNASLSMPVGRPCKRRRVKILRPANALSQDDLKGILKQPDEVKAEPAIEIMPVAAQAKPEETVIMPEAAVPLKPVEEINLPIEITGEKEKIPVGESVTEQTPVAEIPEVLPEIKPQKEILLNGLILLKAMDYLLQGSKHIAEVIKRRIKLVSGDFSLITESVIYLQLEGLANLSYERLSLAANLTGKQFSQEEINAYLDSIQTVKEINIDVFRTIVNTFEPVRCIKVVLSDGQSLYLDGQLRTVWSAAYVPYDFGTTLLAAKNYINRHFFENEPLVFYSCPGGEDLPVEFLNFLLALENQQKQIRSLTFYGNRLDELEIFTMKPQKRRLILALWPWQYSGYRKIKKTGEFRPYYFSTLNKEYFLAPIEVSLSQPHATHNVTLRGCVLQNSLSDKPRLFILSNIAPEEIKIEDLAVLYLEHWPNFEEGLQDFQRKIEFFTYTASSQQGFSAESLSLQQYVKSDTLTLFNQYLLALDAYFKRYFFPAGAENIDFPTVKEQFYSMEVHVEHKGNDLIYIFKPAQGFRYLRELKYACLRLNEREIKSCDNKSIWFQV
;
A
#
# COMPACT_ATOMS: atom_id res chain seq x y z
N MET A 1 3.77 6.37 26.30
CA MET A 1 4.52 5.81 27.45
C MET A 1 3.56 5.69 28.63
N GLY A 2 3.44 4.51 29.24
CA GLY A 2 2.44 4.25 30.28
C GLY A 2 2.74 4.98 31.59
N VAL A 3 1.72 5.65 32.11
CA VAL A 3 1.70 6.55 33.26
C VAL A 3 2.00 5.78 34.57
N ILE A 4 3.15 6.06 35.19
CA ILE A 4 3.69 5.41 36.41
C ILE A 4 3.19 6.16 37.65
N TYR A 5 1.88 6.18 37.89
CA TYR A 5 1.33 6.98 39.00
C TYR A 5 0.91 6.17 40.23
N LYS A 6 1.18 4.86 40.30
CA LYS A 6 0.70 4.04 41.44
C LYS A 6 1.63 2.90 41.90
N ILE A 7 2.95 2.98 41.70
CA ILE A 7 3.87 2.04 42.34
C ILE A 7 4.29 2.64 43.69
N LYS A 8 3.95 1.98 44.80
CA LYS A 8 4.36 2.40 46.13
C LYS A 8 5.89 2.39 46.26
N SER A 9 6.45 3.34 47.00
CA SER A 9 7.89 3.47 47.23
C SER A 9 8.53 2.21 47.81
N GLU A 10 7.81 1.48 48.66
CA GLU A 10 8.25 0.19 49.23
C GLU A 10 8.55 -0.87 48.16
N VAL A 11 7.77 -0.91 47.08
CA VAL A 11 7.96 -1.87 45.98
C VAL A 11 9.17 -1.47 45.13
N ILE A 12 9.38 -0.16 44.94
CA ILE A 12 10.54 0.37 44.21
C ILE A 12 11.83 0.02 44.98
N SER A 13 11.86 0.30 46.28
CA SER A 13 13.02 -0.01 47.14
C SER A 13 13.34 -1.51 47.13
N PHE A 14 12.33 -2.37 47.26
CA PHE A 14 12.51 -3.83 47.21
C PHE A 14 13.09 -4.30 45.87
N VAL A 15 12.57 -3.82 44.73
CA VAL A 15 13.09 -4.20 43.40
C VAL A 15 14.55 -3.79 43.24
N LEU A 16 14.93 -2.62 43.76
CA LEU A 16 16.31 -2.12 43.67
C LEU A 16 17.26 -2.88 44.61
N GLU A 17 16.80 -3.25 45.81
CA GLU A 17 17.57 -4.05 46.76
C GLU A 17 17.82 -5.47 46.24
N GLU A 18 16.78 -6.17 45.77
CA GLU A 18 16.91 -7.50 45.18
C GLU A 18 17.82 -7.49 43.94
N LYS A 19 17.73 -6.45 43.09
CA LYS A 19 18.60 -6.33 41.90
C LYS A 19 20.05 -5.98 42.24
N LYS A 20 20.31 -5.36 43.39
CA LYS A 20 21.67 -5.13 43.91
C LYS A 20 22.24 -6.39 44.56
N ASN A 21 21.42 -7.17 45.25
CA ASN A 21 21.82 -8.40 45.91
C ASN A 21 22.09 -9.53 44.90
N ASP A 22 21.28 -9.62 43.84
CA ASP A 22 21.49 -10.60 42.76
C ASP A 22 21.36 -9.93 41.38
N HIS A 23 22.52 -9.64 40.78
CA HIS A 23 22.60 -9.07 39.44
C HIS A 23 22.12 -10.02 38.34
N SER A 24 22.04 -11.34 38.59
CA SER A 24 21.57 -12.33 37.61
C SER A 24 20.05 -12.34 37.44
N LEU A 25 19.29 -11.76 38.38
CA LEU A 25 17.84 -11.73 38.33
C LEU A 25 17.32 -11.01 37.09
N SER A 26 16.56 -11.74 36.26
CA SER A 26 15.86 -11.18 35.11
C SER A 26 14.67 -10.32 35.56
N CYS A 27 14.24 -9.37 34.71
CA CYS A 27 13.03 -8.58 35.00
C CYS A 27 11.77 -9.46 35.24
N ARG A 28 11.73 -10.66 34.66
CA ARG A 28 10.65 -11.63 34.89
C ARG A 28 10.74 -12.23 36.29
N GLY A 29 11.94 -12.59 36.75
CA GLY A 29 12.17 -13.09 38.11
C GLY A 29 11.76 -12.06 39.16
N LEU A 30 12.17 -10.80 38.97
CA LEU A 30 11.75 -9.70 39.85
C LEU A 30 10.23 -9.46 39.83
N THR A 31 9.57 -9.70 38.69
CA THR A 31 8.10 -9.60 38.61
C THR A 31 7.44 -10.64 39.50
N SER A 32 7.91 -11.89 39.46
CA SER A 32 7.41 -12.97 40.31
C SER A 32 7.67 -12.70 41.80
N LEU A 33 8.84 -12.16 42.16
CA LEU A 33 9.18 -11.81 43.54
C LEU A 33 8.29 -10.69 44.10
N VAL A 34 8.04 -9.64 43.30
CA VAL A 34 7.13 -8.56 43.69
C VAL A 34 5.69 -9.07 43.84
N GLN A 35 5.24 -9.91 42.92
CA GLN A 35 3.91 -10.52 42.98
C GLN A 35 3.76 -11.38 44.24
N HIS A 36 4.77 -12.18 44.58
CA HIS A 36 4.74 -13.04 45.77
C HIS A 36 4.76 -12.23 47.08
N LYS A 37 5.62 -11.20 47.17
CA LYS A 37 5.83 -10.46 48.43
C LYS A 37 4.74 -9.41 48.70
N PHE A 38 4.26 -8.72 47.67
CA PHE A 38 3.33 -7.60 47.81
C PHE A 38 1.92 -7.89 47.27
N ASN A 39 1.70 -9.06 46.66
CA ASN A 39 0.47 -9.41 45.95
C ASN A 39 0.07 -8.39 44.86
N ILE A 40 1.08 -7.78 44.21
CA ILE A 40 0.89 -6.80 43.13
C ILE A 40 1.47 -7.35 41.83
N LYS A 41 0.65 -7.44 40.79
CA LYS A 41 1.08 -7.88 39.46
C LYS A 41 1.66 -6.71 38.67
N LEU A 42 2.99 -6.65 38.56
CA LEU A 42 3.67 -5.66 37.72
C LEU A 42 3.99 -6.22 36.33
N SER A 43 4.09 -5.35 35.32
CA SER A 43 4.57 -5.73 33.99
C SER A 43 6.10 -5.71 33.92
N LYS A 44 6.68 -6.54 33.04
CA LYS A 44 8.13 -6.55 32.78
C LYS A 44 8.68 -5.16 32.43
N SER A 45 7.93 -4.37 31.67
CA SER A 45 8.32 -3.01 31.28
C SER A 45 8.39 -2.05 32.47
N SER A 46 7.49 -2.19 33.44
CA SER A 46 7.49 -1.37 34.67
C SER A 46 8.73 -1.62 35.52
N ILE A 47 9.10 -2.89 35.70
CA ILE A 47 10.34 -3.25 36.42
C ILE A 47 11.58 -2.79 35.65
N ASN A 48 11.60 -2.95 34.32
CA ASN A 48 12.71 -2.48 33.50
C ASN A 48 12.89 -0.95 33.60
N PHE A 49 11.80 -0.20 33.69
CA PHE A 49 11.83 1.25 33.88
C PHE A 49 12.43 1.63 35.25
N ILE A 50 12.00 0.97 36.34
CA ILE A 50 12.56 1.18 37.69
C ILE A 50 14.08 0.94 37.69
N ILE A 51 14.54 -0.17 37.09
CA ILE A 51 15.97 -0.53 37.04
C ILE A 51 16.78 0.47 36.21
N LYS A 52 16.21 0.95 35.08
CA LYS A 52 16.86 1.95 34.23
C LYS A 52 17.02 3.29 34.92
N ASN A 53 16.00 3.77 35.63
CA ASN A 53 16.06 5.05 36.35
C ASN A 53 17.06 5.03 37.50
N ALA A 54 17.32 3.87 38.09
CA ALA A 54 18.33 3.68 39.12
C ALA A 54 19.74 3.38 38.56
N SER A 55 19.93 3.42 37.24
CA SER A 55 21.20 3.09 36.57
C SER A 55 21.74 1.69 36.89
N LEU A 56 20.86 0.73 37.22
CA LEU A 56 21.21 -0.68 37.51
C LEU A 56 21.01 -1.58 36.29
N SER A 57 20.72 -1.03 35.11
CA SER A 57 20.57 -1.82 33.89
C SER A 57 21.94 -2.26 33.38
N MET A 58 22.19 -3.57 33.36
CA MET A 58 23.39 -4.08 32.71
C MET A 58 23.35 -3.79 31.20
N PRO A 59 24.47 -3.40 30.58
CA PRO A 59 24.54 -3.21 29.13
C PRO A 59 24.31 -4.56 28.46
N VAL A 60 23.11 -4.74 27.89
CA VAL A 60 22.80 -5.91 27.06
C VAL A 60 23.46 -5.68 25.71
N GLY A 61 24.76 -6.00 25.62
CA GLY A 61 25.45 -6.07 24.35
C GLY A 61 24.78 -7.13 23.48
N ARG A 62 24.12 -6.72 22.38
CA ARG A 62 23.82 -7.66 21.31
C ARG A 62 25.17 -8.23 20.85
N PRO A 63 25.39 -9.56 20.86
CA PRO A 63 26.60 -10.11 20.26
C PRO A 63 26.69 -9.59 18.84
N CYS A 64 27.79 -8.87 18.54
CA CYS A 64 28.05 -8.34 17.21
C CYS A 64 27.99 -9.51 16.21
N LYS A 65 26.92 -9.58 15.42
CA LYS A 65 26.90 -10.47 14.26
C LYS A 65 28.07 -10.04 13.39
N ARG A 66 29.08 -10.90 13.24
CA ARG A 66 30.19 -10.70 12.30
C ARG A 66 29.57 -10.35 10.94
N ARG A 67 29.81 -9.12 10.46
CA ARG A 67 29.42 -8.66 9.12
C ARG A 67 30.01 -9.64 8.12
N ARG A 68 29.19 -10.52 7.55
CA ARG A 68 29.55 -11.19 6.29
C ARG A 68 29.48 -10.12 5.22
N VAL A 69 30.64 -9.66 4.75
CA VAL A 69 30.75 -8.87 3.53
C VAL A 69 30.20 -9.75 2.41
N LYS A 70 28.98 -9.49 1.95
CA LYS A 70 28.46 -10.07 0.72
C LYS A 70 29.21 -9.39 -0.42
N ILE A 71 30.21 -10.08 -0.97
CA ILE A 71 30.80 -9.76 -2.26
C ILE A 71 29.66 -9.90 -3.27
N LEU A 72 29.25 -8.79 -3.89
CA LEU A 72 28.32 -8.77 -5.02
C LEU A 72 28.95 -9.60 -6.15
N ARG A 73 28.43 -10.81 -6.37
CA ARG A 73 28.72 -11.58 -7.58
C ARG A 73 27.78 -11.11 -8.69
N PRO A 74 28.26 -10.91 -9.93
CA PRO A 74 27.40 -10.61 -11.07
C PRO A 74 26.39 -11.75 -11.30
N ALA A 75 25.18 -11.41 -11.72
CA ALA A 75 24.01 -12.29 -11.78
C ALA A 75 24.08 -13.46 -12.78
N ASN A 76 25.22 -13.70 -13.43
CA ASN A 76 25.38 -14.74 -14.45
C ASN A 76 26.50 -15.71 -14.06
N ALA A 77 26.13 -16.71 -13.26
CA ALA A 77 26.74 -18.05 -13.12
C ALA A 77 26.59 -18.54 -11.67
N LEU A 78 25.41 -19.10 -11.34
CA LEU A 78 25.27 -20.01 -10.21
C LEU A 78 25.34 -21.43 -10.78
N SER A 79 26.26 -22.24 -10.28
CA SER A 79 26.42 -23.62 -10.74
C SER A 79 25.31 -24.50 -10.15
N GLN A 80 25.11 -25.70 -10.70
CA GLN A 80 24.16 -26.67 -10.13
C GLN A 80 24.46 -27.03 -8.65
N ASP A 81 25.66 -26.75 -8.13
CA ASP A 81 26.00 -27.00 -6.74
C ASP A 81 25.44 -25.97 -5.76
N ASP A 82 25.14 -24.74 -6.20
CA ASP A 82 24.50 -23.72 -5.35
C ASP A 82 23.03 -24.07 -5.04
N LEU A 83 22.39 -24.89 -5.89
CA LEU A 83 21.02 -25.41 -5.67
C LEU A 83 20.95 -26.47 -4.56
N LYS A 84 22.04 -27.22 -4.29
CA LYS A 84 22.07 -28.20 -3.20
C LYS A 84 22.03 -27.54 -1.81
N GLY A 85 22.46 -26.28 -1.69
CA GLY A 85 22.44 -25.55 -0.43
C GLY A 85 21.04 -25.10 0.02
N ILE A 86 20.08 -25.00 -0.91
CA ILE A 86 18.69 -24.61 -0.65
C ILE A 86 17.82 -25.84 -0.30
N LEU A 87 18.22 -27.03 -0.76
CA LEU A 87 17.58 -28.30 -0.46
C LEU A 87 18.29 -29.02 0.71
N LYS A 88 18.27 -28.44 1.91
CA LYS A 88 18.49 -29.26 3.11
C LYS A 88 17.21 -30.07 3.35
N GLN A 89 17.29 -31.38 3.12
CA GLN A 89 16.29 -32.31 3.61
C GLN A 89 16.21 -32.18 5.15
N PRO A 90 15.02 -32.28 5.75
CA PRO A 90 14.91 -32.38 7.20
C PRO A 90 15.63 -33.67 7.64
N ASP A 91 16.57 -33.52 8.58
CA ASP A 91 17.27 -34.65 9.18
C ASP A 91 16.25 -35.66 9.74
N GLU A 92 16.47 -36.93 9.42
CA GLU A 92 15.80 -38.09 10.02
C GLU A 92 15.84 -37.97 11.55
N VAL A 93 14.69 -37.66 12.14
CA VAL A 93 14.48 -37.75 13.58
C VAL A 93 14.52 -39.22 13.94
N LYS A 94 15.63 -39.65 14.57
CA LYS A 94 15.74 -40.95 15.22
C LYS A 94 14.58 -41.13 16.19
N ALA A 95 13.80 -42.19 15.99
CA ALA A 95 12.73 -42.58 16.89
C ALA A 95 13.28 -42.83 18.31
N GLU A 96 12.78 -42.08 19.28
CA GLU A 96 12.91 -42.43 20.70
C GLU A 96 11.97 -43.59 21.04
N PRO A 97 12.38 -44.50 21.95
CA PRO A 97 11.57 -45.66 22.30
C PRO A 97 10.29 -45.27 23.05
N ALA A 98 9.23 -46.01 22.76
CA ALA A 98 7.90 -45.84 23.31
C ALA A 98 7.90 -45.89 24.85
N ILE A 99 7.41 -44.81 25.47
CA ILE A 99 7.04 -44.78 26.88
C ILE A 99 5.64 -45.37 26.99
N GLU A 100 5.54 -46.46 27.77
CA GLU A 100 4.30 -47.14 28.12
C GLU A 100 3.48 -46.23 29.06
N ILE A 101 2.34 -45.74 28.58
CA ILE A 101 1.45 -44.85 29.35
C ILE A 101 0.38 -45.71 30.03
N MET A 102 0.39 -45.73 31.37
CA MET A 102 -0.70 -46.28 32.18
C MET A 102 -1.99 -45.44 32.02
N PRO A 103 -3.18 -46.06 32.11
CA PRO A 103 -4.45 -45.37 31.90
C PRO A 103 -4.80 -44.49 33.11
N VAL A 104 -4.84 -43.17 32.91
CA VAL A 104 -5.38 -42.21 33.88
C VAL A 104 -6.87 -42.01 33.62
N ALA A 105 -7.65 -42.17 34.69
CA ALA A 105 -9.09 -42.11 34.74
C ALA A 105 -9.68 -40.79 34.19
N ALA A 106 -10.81 -40.92 33.51
CA ALA A 106 -11.60 -39.83 32.96
C ALA A 106 -12.07 -38.87 34.06
N GLN A 107 -11.65 -37.60 33.97
CA GLN A 107 -12.29 -36.48 34.64
C GLN A 107 -13.03 -35.62 33.61
N ALA A 108 -14.23 -35.23 34.00
CA ALA A 108 -15.23 -34.56 33.18
C ALA A 108 -14.74 -33.21 32.64
N LYS A 109 -15.05 -32.96 31.35
CA LYS A 109 -14.88 -31.67 30.67
C LYS A 109 -15.68 -30.57 31.40
N PRO A 110 -15.10 -29.40 31.69
CA PRO A 110 -15.88 -28.19 31.88
C PRO A 110 -16.36 -27.68 30.53
N GLU A 111 -17.61 -27.24 30.48
CA GLU A 111 -18.22 -26.55 29.34
C GLU A 111 -17.45 -25.26 29.02
N GLU A 112 -16.87 -25.20 27.82
CA GLU A 112 -16.39 -23.94 27.24
C GLU A 112 -17.59 -23.14 26.72
N THR A 113 -18.02 -22.17 27.53
CA THR A 113 -18.88 -21.08 27.06
C THR A 113 -18.11 -20.22 26.07
N VAL A 114 -18.50 -20.31 24.79
CA VAL A 114 -18.09 -19.40 23.72
C VAL A 114 -18.67 -18.01 24.02
N ILE A 115 -17.84 -17.10 24.54
CA ILE A 115 -18.18 -15.69 24.66
C ILE A 115 -17.91 -15.04 23.29
N MET A 116 -18.98 -14.74 22.56
CA MET A 116 -18.93 -13.87 21.39
C MET A 116 -18.48 -12.47 21.82
N PRO A 117 -17.60 -11.78 21.07
CA PRO A 117 -17.28 -10.39 21.37
C PRO A 117 -18.50 -9.51 21.12
N GLU A 118 -18.88 -8.79 22.17
CA GLU A 118 -19.95 -7.81 22.22
C GLU A 118 -19.69 -6.67 21.21
N ALA A 119 -20.75 -6.23 20.54
CA ALA A 119 -20.72 -5.25 19.46
C ALA A 119 -19.96 -3.98 19.87
N ALA A 120 -19.11 -3.49 18.97
CA ALA A 120 -18.35 -2.27 19.15
C ALA A 120 -19.27 -1.10 19.53
N VAL A 121 -18.99 -0.50 20.70
CA VAL A 121 -19.63 0.72 21.18
C VAL A 121 -19.43 1.81 20.11
N PRO A 122 -20.50 2.51 19.65
CA PRO A 122 -20.35 3.61 18.72
C PRO A 122 -19.46 4.69 19.33
N LEU A 123 -18.37 5.03 18.63
CA LEU A 123 -17.50 6.14 18.97
C LEU A 123 -18.36 7.41 19.06
N LYS A 124 -18.28 8.11 20.20
CA LYS A 124 -18.90 9.42 20.36
C LYS A 124 -18.33 10.39 19.31
N PRO A 125 -19.15 11.27 18.72
CA PRO A 125 -18.67 12.33 17.83
C PRO A 125 -17.58 13.14 18.53
N VAL A 126 -16.46 13.35 17.84
CA VAL A 126 -15.39 14.25 18.27
C VAL A 126 -15.99 15.65 18.40
N GLU A 127 -15.88 16.26 19.58
CA GLU A 127 -16.34 17.63 19.81
C GLU A 127 -15.65 18.61 18.84
N GLU A 128 -16.46 19.42 18.16
CA GLU A 128 -16.04 20.40 17.18
C GLU A 128 -15.12 21.46 17.80
N ILE A 129 -13.85 21.48 17.37
CA ILE A 129 -12.97 22.61 17.62
C ILE A 129 -13.30 23.71 16.58
N ASN A 130 -14.08 24.71 16.99
CA ASN A 130 -14.26 25.94 16.22
C ASN A 130 -13.00 26.80 16.34
N LEU A 131 -12.13 26.74 15.33
CA LEU A 131 -11.00 27.67 15.19
C LEU A 131 -11.49 28.98 14.55
N PRO A 132 -11.29 30.15 15.17
CA PRO A 132 -11.52 31.43 14.51
C PRO A 132 -10.44 31.65 13.44
N ILE A 133 -10.88 31.82 12.19
CA ILE A 133 -10.03 32.32 11.11
C ILE A 133 -10.07 33.85 11.22
N GLU A 134 -9.03 34.45 11.80
CA GLU A 134 -8.83 35.90 11.73
C GLU A 134 -8.36 36.27 10.32
N ILE A 135 -9.30 36.70 9.47
CA ILE A 135 -9.01 37.33 8.19
C ILE A 135 -8.62 38.79 8.50
N THR A 136 -7.33 39.07 8.62
CA THR A 136 -6.83 40.45 8.64
C THR A 136 -6.85 41.01 7.22
N GLY A 137 -8.00 41.55 6.81
CA GLY A 137 -8.16 42.37 5.61
C GLY A 137 -8.42 43.81 6.00
N GLU A 138 -7.52 44.72 5.65
CA GLU A 138 -7.71 46.17 5.73
C GLU A 138 -8.95 46.57 4.92
N LYS A 139 -9.92 47.20 5.60
CA LYS A 139 -11.10 47.80 4.96
C LYS A 139 -10.72 49.14 4.34
N GLU A 140 -10.39 49.15 3.06
CA GLU A 140 -10.51 50.37 2.26
C GLU A 140 -12.00 50.69 2.04
N LYS A 141 -12.39 51.91 2.42
CA LYS A 141 -13.74 52.44 2.23
C LYS A 141 -13.95 52.80 0.76
N ILE A 142 -14.76 52.02 0.06
CA ILE A 142 -15.30 52.38 -1.26
C ILE A 142 -16.56 53.27 -1.05
N PRO A 143 -16.74 54.36 -1.82
CA PRO A 143 -17.92 55.21 -1.73
C PRO A 143 -19.17 54.49 -2.22
N VAL A 144 -20.27 54.71 -1.50
CA VAL A 144 -21.64 54.30 -1.87
C VAL A 144 -22.05 55.11 -3.10
N GLY A 145 -22.05 54.47 -4.26
CA GLY A 145 -22.58 54.97 -5.53
C GLY A 145 -23.92 54.28 -5.86
N GLU A 146 -24.82 55.07 -6.43
CA GLU A 146 -26.23 54.79 -6.70
C GLU A 146 -26.50 53.50 -7.49
N SER A 147 -27.59 52.83 -7.13
CA SER A 147 -28.12 51.64 -7.78
C SER A 147 -28.67 51.97 -9.17
N VAL A 148 -27.87 51.66 -10.20
CA VAL A 148 -28.37 51.49 -11.56
C VAL A 148 -28.63 50.00 -11.77
N THR A 149 -29.91 49.63 -11.83
CA THR A 149 -30.36 48.32 -12.28
C THR A 149 -30.09 48.19 -13.78
N GLU A 150 -28.90 47.71 -14.13
CA GLU A 150 -28.58 47.25 -15.48
C GLU A 150 -28.78 45.73 -15.51
N GLN A 151 -29.84 45.29 -16.19
CA GLN A 151 -30.13 43.88 -16.43
C GLN A 151 -29.06 43.31 -17.35
N THR A 152 -28.09 42.60 -16.79
CA THR A 152 -27.15 41.79 -17.57
C THR A 152 -27.93 40.64 -18.23
N PRO A 153 -27.77 40.39 -19.55
CA PRO A 153 -28.38 39.24 -20.19
C PRO A 153 -27.81 37.97 -19.55
N VAL A 154 -28.70 37.10 -19.07
CA VAL A 154 -28.35 35.73 -18.70
C VAL A 154 -27.79 35.08 -19.95
N ALA A 155 -26.47 34.86 -19.97
CA ALA A 155 -25.81 34.16 -21.06
C ALA A 155 -26.44 32.76 -21.18
N GLU A 156 -27.09 32.50 -22.32
CA GLU A 156 -27.57 31.18 -22.69
C GLU A 156 -26.40 30.19 -22.56
N ILE A 157 -26.55 29.25 -21.63
CA ILE A 157 -25.64 28.12 -21.48
C ILE A 157 -25.68 27.37 -22.82
N PRO A 158 -24.55 27.22 -23.54
CA PRO A 158 -24.54 26.53 -24.82
C PRO A 158 -25.07 25.11 -24.65
N GLU A 159 -26.24 24.91 -25.26
CA GLU A 159 -27.03 23.70 -25.24
C GLU A 159 -26.39 22.61 -26.12
N VAL A 160 -26.51 21.37 -25.64
CA VAL A 160 -26.34 20.11 -26.36
C VAL A 160 -24.90 19.77 -26.78
N LEU A 161 -24.16 19.16 -25.85
CA LEU A 161 -23.04 18.28 -26.21
C LEU A 161 -23.56 17.22 -27.20
N PRO A 162 -22.87 16.99 -28.34
CA PRO A 162 -23.33 16.07 -29.37
C PRO A 162 -23.53 14.67 -28.77
N GLU A 163 -24.69 14.09 -29.03
CA GLU A 163 -25.07 12.76 -28.58
C GLU A 163 -24.08 11.73 -29.18
N ILE A 164 -23.12 11.30 -28.36
CA ILE A 164 -22.10 10.33 -28.76
C ILE A 164 -22.81 8.99 -28.97
N LYS A 165 -22.92 8.55 -30.22
CA LYS A 165 -23.48 7.24 -30.55
C LYS A 165 -22.78 6.16 -29.71
N PRO A 166 -23.51 5.31 -28.97
CA PRO A 166 -22.91 4.33 -28.09
C PRO A 166 -21.98 3.43 -28.89
N GLN A 167 -20.70 3.43 -28.53
CA GLN A 167 -19.75 2.47 -29.07
C GLN A 167 -20.19 1.06 -28.66
N LYS A 168 -19.91 0.07 -29.52
CA LYS A 168 -20.26 -1.33 -29.31
C LYS A 168 -19.80 -1.78 -27.92
N GLU A 169 -20.76 -2.13 -27.05
CA GLU A 169 -20.47 -2.63 -25.69
C GLU A 169 -19.61 -3.90 -25.79
N ILE A 170 -18.43 -3.86 -25.18
CA ILE A 170 -17.57 -5.03 -25.03
C ILE A 170 -17.92 -5.67 -23.70
N LEU A 171 -18.49 -6.88 -23.76
CA LEU A 171 -18.79 -7.67 -22.58
C LEU A 171 -17.51 -8.35 -22.08
N LEU A 172 -17.08 -8.00 -20.88
CA LEU A 172 -16.02 -8.67 -20.14
C LEU A 172 -16.58 -9.41 -18.94
N ASN A 173 -15.72 -10.18 -18.28
CA ASN A 173 -15.98 -10.69 -16.95
C ASN A 173 -15.02 -10.08 -15.91
N GLY A 174 -15.26 -10.40 -14.65
CA GLY A 174 -14.46 -9.90 -13.53
C GLY A 174 -13.03 -10.41 -13.47
N LEU A 175 -12.56 -11.24 -14.41
CA LEU A 175 -11.13 -11.54 -14.55
C LEU A 175 -10.28 -10.31 -14.77
N ILE A 176 -10.88 -9.20 -15.21
CA ILE A 176 -10.22 -7.90 -15.26
C ILE A 176 -9.59 -7.51 -13.91
N LEU A 177 -10.12 -7.97 -12.77
CA LEU A 177 -9.52 -7.74 -11.44
C LEU A 177 -8.13 -8.38 -11.35
N LEU A 178 -7.97 -9.64 -11.78
CA LEU A 178 -6.67 -10.31 -11.83
C LEU A 178 -5.76 -9.66 -12.87
N LYS A 179 -6.32 -9.24 -14.00
CA LYS A 179 -5.57 -8.53 -15.04
C LYS A 179 -5.05 -7.17 -14.56
N ALA A 180 -5.80 -6.47 -13.71
CA ALA A 180 -5.36 -5.23 -13.07
C ALA A 180 -4.17 -5.46 -12.14
N MET A 181 -4.18 -6.57 -11.37
CA MET A 181 -3.03 -6.98 -10.55
C MET A 181 -1.83 -7.32 -11.42
N ASP A 182 -2.04 -8.02 -12.51
CA ASP A 182 -0.99 -8.33 -13.48
C ASP A 182 -0.44 -7.07 -14.16
N TYR A 183 -1.24 -6.04 -14.44
CA TYR A 183 -0.72 -4.76 -14.93
C TYR A 183 0.13 -4.04 -13.88
N LEU A 184 -0.30 -4.06 -12.62
CA LEU A 184 0.45 -3.47 -11.52
C LEU A 184 1.81 -4.17 -11.29
N LEU A 185 1.81 -5.50 -11.36
CA LEU A 185 2.96 -6.34 -11.07
C LEU A 185 3.81 -6.66 -12.31
N GLN A 186 3.26 -6.55 -13.51
CA GLN A 186 3.83 -6.97 -14.79
C GLN A 186 4.33 -8.43 -14.82
N GLY A 187 3.76 -9.32 -14.00
CA GLY A 187 4.29 -10.68 -13.85
C GLY A 187 4.19 -11.52 -15.13
N SER A 188 3.05 -11.47 -15.84
CA SER A 188 2.86 -12.18 -17.11
C SER A 188 3.88 -11.76 -18.17
N LYS A 189 4.19 -10.46 -18.25
CA LYS A 189 5.21 -9.91 -19.14
C LYS A 189 6.60 -10.49 -18.83
N HIS A 190 6.99 -10.54 -17.56
CA HIS A 190 8.28 -11.11 -17.17
C HIS A 190 8.34 -12.62 -17.42
N ILE A 191 7.25 -13.34 -17.15
CA ILE A 191 7.12 -14.76 -17.49
C ILE A 191 7.31 -14.96 -19.00
N ALA A 192 6.61 -14.18 -19.83
CA ALA A 192 6.72 -14.26 -21.27
C ALA A 192 8.15 -13.96 -21.78
N GLU A 193 8.82 -12.95 -21.23
CA GLU A 193 10.20 -12.64 -21.59
C GLU A 193 11.16 -13.80 -21.30
N VAL A 194 11.00 -14.47 -20.16
CA VAL A 194 11.81 -15.63 -19.78
C VAL A 194 11.56 -16.81 -20.72
N ILE A 195 10.31 -17.12 -21.03
CA ILE A 195 9.95 -18.19 -21.96
C ILE A 195 10.50 -17.86 -23.36
N LYS A 196 10.34 -16.62 -23.83
CA LYS A 196 10.83 -16.15 -25.14
C LYS A 196 12.33 -16.38 -25.33
N ARG A 197 13.13 -16.10 -24.29
CA ARG A 197 14.59 -16.31 -24.29
C ARG A 197 14.97 -17.79 -24.48
N ARG A 198 14.11 -18.72 -24.07
CA ARG A 198 14.37 -20.16 -24.15
C ARG A 198 13.92 -20.77 -25.48
N ILE A 199 12.77 -20.34 -26.02
CA ILE A 199 12.15 -20.99 -27.19
C ILE A 199 12.65 -20.43 -28.53
N LYS A 200 13.30 -19.26 -28.56
CA LYS A 200 13.80 -18.61 -29.79
C LYS A 200 12.72 -18.41 -30.89
N LEU A 201 11.44 -18.36 -30.51
CA LEU A 201 10.34 -18.00 -31.41
C LEU A 201 10.42 -16.51 -31.77
N VAL A 202 10.23 -16.20 -33.05
CA VAL A 202 10.37 -14.84 -33.61
C VAL A 202 9.02 -14.10 -33.70
N SER A 203 7.92 -14.67 -33.21
CA SER A 203 6.61 -14.00 -33.30
C SER A 203 6.57 -12.73 -32.43
N GLY A 204 6.01 -11.65 -33.01
CA GLY A 204 5.81 -10.37 -32.31
C GLY A 204 4.83 -10.48 -31.13
N ASP A 205 3.90 -11.43 -31.19
CA ASP A 205 2.80 -11.57 -30.23
C ASP A 205 3.09 -12.52 -29.07
N PHE A 206 4.35 -12.92 -28.89
CA PHE A 206 4.74 -13.92 -27.90
C PHE A 206 4.28 -13.58 -26.47
N SER A 207 4.31 -12.29 -26.10
CA SER A 207 3.84 -11.83 -24.78
C SER A 207 2.33 -11.99 -24.63
N LEU A 208 1.56 -11.62 -25.65
CA LEU A 208 0.10 -11.69 -25.63
C LEU A 208 -0.42 -13.14 -25.62
N ILE A 209 0.24 -14.04 -26.36
CA ILE A 209 -0.15 -15.46 -26.34
C ILE A 209 0.19 -16.13 -25.00
N THR A 210 1.36 -15.82 -24.41
CA THR A 210 1.72 -16.29 -23.06
C THR A 210 0.68 -15.86 -22.04
N GLU A 211 0.32 -14.57 -22.08
CA GLU A 211 -0.69 -13.99 -21.21
C GLU A 211 -2.06 -14.66 -21.40
N SER A 212 -2.48 -14.86 -22.65
CA SER A 212 -3.76 -15.54 -22.97
C SER A 212 -3.79 -16.96 -22.40
N VAL A 213 -2.69 -17.72 -22.53
CA VAL A 213 -2.57 -19.08 -21.99
C VAL A 213 -2.59 -19.11 -20.46
N ILE A 214 -2.04 -18.08 -19.80
CA ILE A 214 -2.15 -17.93 -18.34
C ILE A 214 -3.62 -17.82 -17.95
N TYR A 215 -4.38 -16.87 -18.50
CA TYR A 215 -5.79 -16.68 -18.10
C TYR A 215 -6.69 -17.85 -18.51
N LEU A 216 -6.41 -18.52 -19.64
CA LEU A 216 -7.13 -19.73 -20.05
C LEU A 216 -6.98 -20.90 -19.05
N GLN A 217 -5.98 -20.90 -18.15
CA GLN A 217 -5.90 -21.91 -17.09
C GLN A 217 -7.13 -21.89 -16.17
N LEU A 218 -7.77 -20.74 -16.00
CA LEU A 218 -8.96 -20.62 -15.15
C LEU A 218 -10.16 -21.37 -15.73
N GLU A 219 -10.28 -21.43 -17.05
CA GLU A 219 -11.37 -22.13 -17.72
C GLU A 219 -11.02 -23.59 -18.06
N GLY A 220 -9.75 -23.97 -17.89
CA GLY A 220 -9.21 -25.28 -18.22
C GLY A 220 -8.92 -25.43 -19.71
N LEU A 221 -7.68 -25.83 -20.03
CA LEU A 221 -7.18 -25.94 -21.41
C LEU A 221 -7.72 -27.15 -22.19
N ALA A 222 -8.31 -28.15 -21.55
CA ALA A 222 -8.69 -29.40 -22.21
C ALA A 222 -9.79 -29.20 -23.28
N ASN A 223 -10.61 -28.16 -23.16
CA ASN A 223 -11.70 -27.85 -24.08
C ASN A 223 -11.69 -26.34 -24.42
N LEU A 224 -10.86 -25.93 -25.38
CA LEU A 224 -10.82 -24.55 -25.88
C LEU A 224 -12.01 -24.29 -26.83
N SER A 225 -13.17 -23.93 -26.27
CA SER A 225 -14.30 -23.44 -27.07
C SER A 225 -14.02 -22.04 -27.63
N TYR A 226 -14.70 -21.66 -28.71
CA TYR A 226 -14.62 -20.31 -29.28
C TYR A 226 -14.91 -19.22 -28.23
N GLU A 227 -15.92 -19.45 -27.37
CA GLU A 227 -16.28 -18.54 -26.28
C GLU A 227 -15.12 -18.29 -25.30
N ARG A 228 -14.38 -19.35 -24.94
CA ARG A 228 -13.21 -19.23 -24.03
C ARG A 228 -12.06 -18.49 -24.68
N LEU A 229 -11.80 -18.74 -25.96
CA LEU A 229 -10.80 -18.00 -26.72
C LEU A 229 -11.19 -16.53 -26.86
N SER A 230 -12.47 -16.24 -27.09
CA SER A 230 -13.00 -14.87 -27.13
C SER A 230 -12.86 -14.17 -25.78
N LEU A 231 -13.06 -14.88 -24.67
CA LEU A 231 -12.89 -14.30 -23.33
C LEU A 231 -11.44 -13.86 -23.10
N ALA A 232 -10.48 -14.75 -23.38
CA ALA A 232 -9.05 -14.42 -23.28
C ALA A 232 -8.68 -13.26 -24.23
N ALA A 233 -9.23 -13.26 -25.45
CA ALA A 233 -9.02 -12.20 -26.43
C ALA A 233 -9.51 -10.84 -25.94
N ASN A 234 -10.66 -10.79 -25.27
CA ASN A 234 -11.19 -9.54 -24.76
C ASN A 234 -10.34 -8.99 -23.59
N LEU A 235 -9.64 -9.84 -22.83
CA LEU A 235 -8.71 -9.43 -21.78
C LEU A 235 -7.34 -8.98 -22.32
N THR A 236 -6.80 -9.70 -23.31
CA THR A 236 -5.45 -9.44 -23.84
C THR A 236 -5.44 -8.49 -25.04
N GLY A 237 -6.61 -8.20 -25.62
CA GLY A 237 -6.77 -7.38 -26.81
C GLY A 237 -6.44 -8.09 -28.13
N LYS A 238 -6.16 -9.40 -28.10
CA LYS A 238 -5.84 -10.19 -29.29
C LYS A 238 -6.47 -11.58 -29.26
N GLN A 239 -7.20 -11.91 -30.32
CA GLN A 239 -7.72 -13.25 -30.55
C GLN A 239 -6.66 -14.14 -31.19
N PHE A 240 -6.45 -15.31 -30.59
CA PHE A 240 -5.58 -16.37 -31.10
C PHE A 240 -6.40 -17.57 -31.55
N SER A 241 -5.96 -18.24 -32.59
CA SER A 241 -6.57 -19.50 -33.03
C SER A 241 -6.20 -20.64 -32.08
N GLN A 242 -6.99 -21.72 -32.12
CA GLN A 242 -6.69 -22.92 -31.32
C GLN A 242 -5.35 -23.54 -31.74
N GLU A 243 -5.02 -23.51 -33.03
CA GLU A 243 -3.76 -23.99 -33.57
C GLU A 243 -2.57 -23.17 -33.06
N GLU A 244 -2.70 -21.84 -32.98
CA GLU A 244 -1.65 -20.97 -32.43
C GLU A 244 -1.38 -21.27 -30.96
N ILE A 245 -2.45 -21.44 -30.16
CA ILE A 245 -2.35 -21.80 -28.74
C ILE A 245 -1.71 -23.17 -28.58
N ASN A 246 -2.14 -24.18 -29.34
CA ASN A 246 -1.58 -25.53 -29.29
C ASN A 246 -0.10 -25.53 -29.69
N ALA A 247 0.27 -24.84 -30.77
CA ALA A 247 1.67 -24.73 -31.20
C ALA A 247 2.55 -24.06 -30.14
N TYR A 248 2.02 -23.05 -29.44
CA TYR A 248 2.70 -22.43 -28.31
C TYR A 248 2.86 -23.41 -27.14
N LEU A 249 1.79 -24.15 -26.79
CA LEU A 249 1.81 -25.15 -25.71
C LEU A 249 2.83 -26.26 -25.98
N ASP A 250 2.87 -26.78 -27.20
CA ASP A 250 3.85 -27.77 -27.62
C ASP A 250 5.27 -27.21 -27.48
N SER A 251 5.47 -25.95 -27.89
CA SER A 251 6.77 -25.28 -27.81
C SER A 251 7.25 -25.12 -26.37
N ILE A 252 6.41 -24.70 -25.42
CA ILE A 252 6.81 -24.54 -24.00
C ILE A 252 7.08 -25.89 -23.32
N GLN A 253 6.44 -26.97 -23.74
CA GLN A 253 6.63 -28.31 -23.17
C GLN A 253 7.95 -28.96 -23.58
N THR A 254 8.53 -28.56 -24.73
CA THR A 254 9.79 -29.13 -25.22
C THR A 254 11.03 -28.73 -24.41
N VAL A 255 10.99 -27.61 -23.66
CA VAL A 255 12.16 -27.06 -22.96
C VAL A 255 11.95 -27.07 -21.45
N LYS A 256 12.40 -28.14 -20.78
CA LYS A 256 12.19 -28.34 -19.33
C LYS A 256 12.83 -27.25 -18.46
N GLU A 257 13.91 -26.64 -18.91
CA GLU A 257 14.60 -25.56 -18.19
C GLU A 257 13.71 -24.32 -17.98
N ILE A 258 12.68 -24.15 -18.82
CA ILE A 258 11.70 -23.05 -18.69
C ILE A 258 11.02 -23.09 -17.33
N ASN A 259 10.66 -24.27 -16.82
CA ASN A 259 9.90 -24.40 -15.57
C ASN A 259 10.61 -23.72 -14.40
N ILE A 260 11.92 -23.91 -14.26
CA ILE A 260 12.71 -23.33 -13.15
C ILE A 260 12.77 -21.80 -13.28
N ASP A 261 12.96 -21.29 -14.50
CA ASP A 261 13.06 -19.84 -14.72
C ASP A 261 11.69 -19.15 -14.57
N VAL A 262 10.60 -19.79 -15.00
CA VAL A 262 9.23 -19.31 -14.78
C VAL A 262 8.91 -19.31 -13.30
N PHE A 263 9.23 -20.39 -12.57
CA PHE A 263 9.04 -20.47 -11.13
C PHE A 263 9.77 -19.34 -10.39
N ARG A 264 11.05 -19.11 -10.71
CA ARG A 264 11.84 -18.00 -10.12
C ARG A 264 11.22 -16.65 -10.43
N THR A 265 10.75 -16.44 -11.66
CA THR A 265 10.07 -15.21 -12.07
C THR A 265 8.81 -14.96 -11.25
N ILE A 266 7.98 -15.99 -11.03
CA ILE A 266 6.78 -15.89 -10.19
C ILE A 266 7.17 -15.50 -8.77
N VAL A 267 8.13 -16.19 -8.14
CA VAL A 267 8.58 -15.88 -6.78
C VAL A 267 9.09 -14.43 -6.67
N ASN A 268 9.90 -13.98 -7.62
CA ASN A 268 10.46 -12.63 -7.64
C ASN A 268 9.39 -11.54 -7.88
N THR A 269 8.35 -11.85 -8.67
CA THR A 269 7.23 -10.93 -8.92
C THR A 269 6.53 -10.53 -7.61
N PHE A 270 6.49 -11.46 -6.66
CA PHE A 270 5.84 -11.29 -5.37
C PHE A 270 6.82 -11.04 -4.21
N GLU A 271 8.07 -10.66 -4.49
CA GLU A 271 9.03 -10.27 -3.45
C GLU A 271 8.53 -9.01 -2.71
N PRO A 272 8.21 -9.08 -1.41
CA PRO A 272 7.49 -8.01 -0.74
C PRO A 272 8.42 -6.88 -0.30
N VAL A 273 8.00 -5.65 -0.52
CA VAL A 273 8.59 -4.43 0.03
C VAL A 273 7.64 -3.85 1.07
N ARG A 274 8.09 -3.80 2.31
CA ARG A 274 7.33 -3.22 3.41
C ARG A 274 7.49 -1.72 3.50
N CYS A 275 8.71 -1.23 3.34
CA CYS A 275 9.04 0.19 3.41
C CYS A 275 10.33 0.50 2.66
N ILE A 276 10.52 1.77 2.32
CA ILE A 276 11.71 2.29 1.64
C ILE A 276 12.35 3.33 2.55
N LYS A 277 13.60 3.10 2.96
CA LYS A 277 14.36 4.09 3.72
C LYS A 277 14.97 5.11 2.78
N VAL A 278 14.68 6.38 3.01
CA VAL A 278 15.28 7.51 2.31
C VAL A 278 16.42 8.03 3.17
N VAL A 279 17.63 8.06 2.62
CA VAL A 279 18.81 8.63 3.29
C VAL A 279 19.14 9.96 2.64
N LEU A 280 19.25 11.00 3.46
CA LEU A 280 19.57 12.36 3.03
C LEU A 280 21.08 12.61 3.03
N SER A 281 21.52 13.70 2.41
CA SER A 281 22.92 14.10 2.29
C SER A 281 23.64 14.33 3.63
N ASP A 282 22.89 14.70 4.68
CA ASP A 282 23.41 14.91 6.04
C ASP A 282 23.40 13.62 6.90
N GLY A 283 23.03 12.48 6.31
CA GLY A 283 22.96 11.19 6.99
C GLY A 283 21.66 10.97 7.77
N GLN A 284 20.76 11.95 7.84
CA GLN A 284 19.42 11.74 8.37
C GLN A 284 18.63 10.80 7.47
N SER A 285 17.62 10.13 8.03
CA SER A 285 16.78 9.23 7.27
C SER A 285 15.34 9.24 7.75
N LEU A 286 14.45 8.95 6.82
CA LEU A 286 13.05 8.67 7.04
C LEU A 286 12.65 7.41 6.26
N TYR A 287 11.39 7.02 6.38
CA TYR A 287 10.84 5.87 5.69
C TYR A 287 9.62 6.29 4.89
N LEU A 288 9.48 5.76 3.68
CA LEU A 288 8.23 5.73 2.93
C LEU A 288 7.62 4.35 3.12
N ASP A 289 6.29 4.23 3.08
CA ASP A 289 5.68 2.91 2.97
C ASP A 289 6.02 2.22 1.64
N GLY A 290 5.76 0.92 1.53
CA GLY A 290 6.10 0.14 0.34
C GLY A 290 5.39 0.64 -0.92
N GLN A 291 4.22 1.25 -0.77
CA GLN A 291 3.41 1.83 -1.86
C GLN A 291 3.75 3.31 -2.13
N LEU A 292 4.68 3.91 -1.38
CA LEU A 292 5.12 5.31 -1.46
C LEU A 292 4.01 6.35 -1.25
N ARG A 293 3.02 6.04 -0.41
CA ARG A 293 1.83 6.90 -0.21
C ARG A 293 1.89 7.76 1.05
N THR A 294 2.70 7.35 2.02
CA THR A 294 2.86 7.98 3.32
C THR A 294 4.31 7.99 3.77
N VAL A 295 4.62 8.93 4.65
CA VAL A 295 5.95 9.14 5.22
C VAL A 295 5.96 8.71 6.68
N TRP A 296 7.09 8.20 7.17
CA TRP A 296 7.25 7.63 8.50
C TRP A 296 8.61 8.00 9.08
N SER A 297 8.66 8.36 10.36
CA SER A 297 9.93 8.61 11.07
C SER A 297 10.67 7.31 11.46
N ALA A 298 10.03 6.14 11.35
CA ALA A 298 10.61 4.85 11.70
C ALA A 298 10.15 3.73 10.76
N ALA A 299 10.91 2.64 10.71
CA ALA A 299 10.59 1.43 9.92
C ALA A 299 9.34 0.66 10.40
N TYR A 300 8.62 1.18 11.39
CA TYR A 300 7.44 0.55 11.98
C TYR A 300 6.18 0.84 11.16
N VAL A 301 6.22 0.45 9.88
CA VAL A 301 5.15 0.66 8.90
C VAL A 301 4.23 -0.58 8.89
N PRO A 302 2.89 -0.43 8.87
CA PRO A 302 1.95 -1.54 8.71
C PRO A 302 2.23 -2.40 7.46
N TYR A 303 2.00 -3.71 7.57
CA TYR A 303 2.19 -4.64 6.44
C TYR A 303 1.23 -4.34 5.27
N ASP A 304 0.06 -3.78 5.55
CA ASP A 304 -0.96 -3.45 4.55
C ASP A 304 -0.56 -2.26 3.64
N PHE A 305 0.47 -1.52 4.03
CA PHE A 305 1.08 -0.47 3.21
C PHE A 305 2.29 -0.98 2.42
N GLY A 306 2.54 -2.29 2.44
CA GLY A 306 3.53 -2.94 1.59
C GLY A 306 3.07 -3.08 0.14
N THR A 307 4.02 -3.39 -0.74
CA THR A 307 3.76 -3.81 -2.13
C THR A 307 4.83 -4.80 -2.57
N THR A 308 4.98 -5.09 -3.85
CA THR A 308 6.09 -5.91 -4.37
C THR A 308 7.29 -5.06 -4.80
N LEU A 309 8.48 -5.66 -4.84
CA LEU A 309 9.70 -4.98 -5.26
C LEU A 309 9.57 -4.42 -6.68
N LEU A 310 8.97 -5.19 -7.58
CA LEU A 310 8.77 -4.76 -8.96
C LEU A 310 7.82 -3.56 -9.06
N ALA A 311 6.68 -3.58 -8.34
CA ALA A 311 5.76 -2.46 -8.31
C ALA A 311 6.40 -1.20 -7.70
N ALA A 312 7.12 -1.34 -6.59
CA ALA A 312 7.80 -0.22 -5.93
C ALA A 312 8.92 0.37 -6.82
N LYS A 313 9.68 -0.46 -7.56
CA LYS A 313 10.69 0.00 -8.52
C LYS A 313 10.07 0.76 -9.68
N ASN A 314 8.97 0.27 -10.24
CA ASN A 314 8.26 0.96 -11.31
C ASN A 314 7.77 2.33 -10.86
N TYR A 315 7.22 2.41 -9.65
CA TYR A 315 6.79 3.68 -9.05
C TYR A 315 7.97 4.64 -8.86
N ILE A 316 9.07 4.15 -8.28
CA ILE A 316 10.30 4.94 -8.14
C ILE A 316 10.83 5.41 -9.50
N ASN A 317 10.88 4.56 -10.53
CA ASN A 317 11.31 4.95 -11.87
C ASN A 317 10.49 6.12 -12.41
N ARG A 318 9.16 6.02 -12.35
CA ARG A 318 8.23 7.06 -12.80
C ARG A 318 8.44 8.39 -12.06
N HIS A 319 8.36 8.38 -10.73
CA HIS A 319 8.32 9.64 -9.98
C HIS A 319 9.70 10.18 -9.60
N PHE A 320 10.68 9.29 -9.37
CA PHE A 320 12.03 9.70 -9.04
C PHE A 320 12.90 9.86 -10.30
N PHE A 321 12.77 9.06 -11.35
CA PHE A 321 13.68 9.16 -12.51
C PHE A 321 13.06 9.90 -13.69
N GLU A 322 11.76 9.71 -13.97
CA GLU A 322 11.04 10.38 -15.06
C GLU A 322 10.43 11.72 -14.63
N ASN A 323 10.58 12.10 -13.35
CA ASN A 323 10.16 13.37 -12.76
C ASN A 323 8.64 13.62 -12.85
N GLU A 324 7.84 12.55 -12.83
CA GLU A 324 6.41 12.65 -12.56
C GLU A 324 6.18 13.06 -11.08
N PRO A 325 5.13 13.83 -10.77
CA PRO A 325 4.85 14.24 -9.40
C PRO A 325 4.62 13.05 -8.48
N LEU A 326 5.30 13.01 -7.33
CA LEU A 326 4.97 12.12 -6.23
C LEU A 326 3.65 12.57 -5.62
N VAL A 327 2.63 11.71 -5.50
CA VAL A 327 1.33 12.10 -4.94
C VAL A 327 1.11 11.41 -3.60
N PHE A 328 1.48 12.07 -2.50
CA PHE A 328 1.24 11.52 -1.17
C PHE A 328 -0.22 11.63 -0.76
N TYR A 329 -0.71 10.54 -0.18
CA TYR A 329 -2.05 10.46 0.36
C TYR A 329 -2.25 11.47 1.49
N SER A 330 -1.39 11.38 2.51
CA SER A 330 -1.47 12.20 3.72
C SER A 330 -0.08 12.49 4.28
N CYS A 331 0.05 13.67 4.89
CA CYS A 331 1.20 14.04 5.69
C CYS A 331 1.27 13.21 6.99
N PRO A 332 2.47 12.90 7.51
CA PRO A 332 2.64 12.13 8.75
C PRO A 332 2.21 12.88 10.00
N GLY A 333 1.83 12.15 11.06
CA GLY A 333 1.45 12.78 12.32
C GLY A 333 0.11 13.52 12.25
N GLY A 334 -0.19 14.24 13.33
CA GLY A 334 -1.43 14.99 13.46
C GLY A 334 -1.18 16.46 13.73
N GLU A 335 -1.16 16.84 15.01
CA GLU A 335 -0.88 18.21 15.42
C GLU A 335 0.60 18.57 15.23
N ASP A 336 1.49 17.63 15.52
CA ASP A 336 2.94 17.83 15.40
C ASP A 336 3.45 17.55 13.99
N LEU A 337 4.15 18.51 13.40
CA LEU A 337 4.93 18.32 12.17
C LEU A 337 6.20 17.54 12.53
N PRO A 338 6.51 16.37 11.91
CA PRO A 338 7.77 15.67 12.16
C PRO A 338 8.97 16.36 11.51
N VAL A 339 10.10 16.41 12.21
CA VAL A 339 11.35 17.06 11.71
C VAL A 339 11.85 16.35 10.45
N GLU A 340 11.77 15.02 10.44
CA GLU A 340 12.19 14.22 9.30
C GLU A 340 11.36 14.51 8.05
N PHE A 341 10.06 14.79 8.21
CA PHE A 341 9.18 15.14 7.11
C PHE A 341 9.51 16.53 6.53
N LEU A 342 9.73 17.54 7.38
CA LEU A 342 10.17 18.86 6.91
C LEU A 342 11.49 18.78 6.14
N ASN A 343 12.44 17.98 6.65
CA ASN A 343 13.73 17.73 5.99
C ASN A 343 13.58 16.99 4.67
N PHE A 344 12.60 16.10 4.57
CA PHE A 344 12.27 15.42 3.32
C PHE A 344 11.72 16.40 2.27
N LEU A 345 10.82 17.30 2.65
CA LEU A 345 10.31 18.35 1.76
C LEU A 345 11.45 19.25 1.24
N LEU A 346 12.38 19.66 2.11
CA LEU A 346 13.58 20.42 1.72
C LEU A 346 14.48 19.63 0.76
N ALA A 347 14.56 18.31 0.92
CA ALA A 347 15.34 17.44 0.05
C ALA A 347 14.72 17.28 -1.35
N LEU A 348 13.38 17.26 -1.45
CA LEU A 348 12.66 17.22 -2.72
C LEU A 348 12.83 18.51 -3.52
N GLU A 349 13.01 19.65 -2.86
CA GLU A 349 13.34 20.93 -3.51
C GLU A 349 14.80 21.03 -3.98
N ASN A 350 15.65 20.05 -3.63
CA ASN A 350 17.09 20.04 -3.92
C ASN A 350 17.79 21.35 -3.51
N GLN A 351 17.36 21.95 -2.40
CA GLN A 351 17.94 23.17 -1.87
C GLN A 351 19.11 22.80 -0.94
N GLN A 352 18.82 22.62 0.34
CA GLN A 352 19.82 22.43 1.39
C GLN A 352 20.14 20.96 1.69
N LYS A 353 19.18 20.09 1.39
CA LYS A 353 19.29 18.65 1.54
C LYS A 353 19.10 17.99 0.19
N GLN A 354 19.66 16.81 0.04
CA GLN A 354 19.51 15.99 -1.17
C GLN A 354 19.19 14.57 -0.75
N ILE A 355 18.35 13.90 -1.53
CA ILE A 355 18.16 12.46 -1.38
C ILE A 355 19.42 11.78 -1.92
N ARG A 356 20.12 11.05 -1.07
CA ARG A 356 21.36 10.34 -1.43
C ARG A 356 21.06 8.92 -1.91
N SER A 357 20.20 8.21 -1.20
CA SER A 357 19.85 6.83 -1.56
C SER A 357 18.48 6.41 -1.06
N LEU A 358 17.92 5.41 -1.74
CA LEU A 358 16.71 4.69 -1.36
C LEU A 358 17.07 3.24 -1.08
N THR A 359 16.72 2.72 0.10
CA THR A 359 16.95 1.32 0.48
C THR A 359 15.62 0.62 0.69
N PHE A 360 15.38 -0.44 -0.08
CA PHE A 360 14.15 -1.22 -0.04
C PHE A 360 14.27 -2.29 1.05
N TYR A 361 13.28 -2.35 1.93
CA TYR A 361 13.24 -3.30 3.03
C TYR A 361 12.08 -4.29 2.88
N GLY A 362 12.38 -5.58 3.05
CA GLY A 362 11.39 -6.65 3.05
C GLY A 362 10.55 -6.70 4.33
N ASN A 363 9.65 -7.68 4.41
CA ASN A 363 8.77 -7.88 5.58
C ASN A 363 9.55 -8.09 6.89
N ARG A 364 10.77 -8.65 6.81
CA ARG A 364 11.66 -8.89 7.96
C ARG A 364 12.67 -7.76 8.18
N LEU A 365 12.51 -6.63 7.49
CA LEU A 365 13.44 -5.50 7.48
C LEU A 365 14.86 -5.89 7.06
N ASP A 366 14.97 -6.91 6.21
CA ASP A 366 16.17 -7.21 5.44
C ASP A 366 16.28 -6.30 4.22
N GLU A 367 17.50 -5.90 3.89
CA GLU A 367 17.78 -5.04 2.74
C GLU A 367 17.67 -5.85 1.45
N LEU A 368 16.76 -5.43 0.57
CA LEU A 368 16.52 -6.07 -0.72
C LEU A 368 17.38 -5.43 -1.81
N GLU A 369 17.30 -4.10 -1.93
CA GLU A 369 17.98 -3.33 -2.98
C GLU A 369 18.28 -1.91 -2.51
N ILE A 370 19.33 -1.29 -3.06
CA ILE A 370 19.74 0.09 -2.78
C ILE A 370 19.91 0.85 -4.09
N PHE A 371 19.25 2.00 -4.20
CA PHE A 371 19.39 2.93 -5.32
C PHE A 371 20.11 4.18 -4.86
N THR A 372 21.15 4.57 -5.58
CA THR A 372 21.81 5.87 -5.40
C THR A 372 21.08 6.91 -6.24
N MET A 373 20.77 8.05 -5.65
CA MET A 373 20.00 9.10 -6.31
C MET A 373 20.92 10.22 -6.79
N LYS A 374 20.62 10.77 -7.97
CA LYS A 374 21.25 12.00 -8.45
C LYS A 374 20.61 13.20 -7.77
N PRO A 375 21.37 14.25 -7.42
CA PRO A 375 20.81 15.50 -6.93
C PRO A 375 19.91 16.14 -7.98
N GLN A 376 18.61 16.20 -7.71
CA GLN A 376 17.62 16.78 -8.62
C GLN A 376 16.39 17.19 -7.82
N LYS A 377 15.78 18.32 -8.20
CA LYS A 377 14.44 18.69 -7.71
C LYS A 377 13.43 17.63 -8.14
N ARG A 378 12.55 17.25 -7.23
CA ARG A 378 11.47 16.28 -7.46
C ARG A 378 10.14 16.92 -7.20
N ARG A 379 9.21 16.70 -8.13
CA ARG A 379 7.85 17.20 -8.04
C ARG A 379 7.07 16.41 -7.00
N LEU A 380 6.25 17.12 -6.25
CA LEU A 380 5.46 16.59 -5.16
C LEU A 380 4.07 17.22 -5.16
N ILE A 381 3.06 16.41 -4.88
CA ILE A 381 1.72 16.77 -4.50
C ILE A 381 1.41 16.03 -3.20
N LEU A 382 0.85 16.73 -2.22
CA LEU A 382 0.45 16.14 -0.95
C LEU A 382 -0.88 16.75 -0.51
N ALA A 383 -1.56 16.05 0.39
CA ALA A 383 -2.68 16.64 1.11
C ALA A 383 -2.35 16.89 2.58
N LEU A 384 -2.91 17.99 3.08
CA LEU A 384 -2.91 18.38 4.47
C LEU A 384 -4.35 18.59 4.93
N TRP A 385 -4.73 17.93 6.02
CA TRP A 385 -6.05 18.13 6.61
C TRP A 385 -6.12 19.46 7.36
N PRO A 386 -7.30 20.11 7.45
CA PRO A 386 -7.47 21.38 8.15
C PRO A 386 -7.07 21.36 9.63
N TRP A 387 -7.02 20.21 10.29
CA TRP A 387 -6.56 20.10 11.68
C TRP A 387 -5.06 19.80 11.80
N GLN A 388 -4.40 19.33 10.74
CA GLN A 388 -2.98 18.96 10.80
C GLN A 388 -2.08 20.17 10.91
N TYR A 389 -1.09 20.11 11.80
CA TYR A 389 -0.03 21.10 11.94
C TYR A 389 -0.50 22.52 12.24
N SER A 390 -1.62 22.70 12.93
CA SER A 390 -2.18 24.02 13.23
C SER A 390 -1.17 24.97 13.90
N GLY A 391 -0.29 24.47 14.78
CA GLY A 391 0.79 25.24 15.41
C GLY A 391 2.08 25.38 14.59
N TYR A 392 2.22 24.64 13.48
CA TYR A 392 3.44 24.58 12.67
C TYR A 392 3.23 25.08 11.24
N ARG A 393 2.02 25.51 10.88
CA ARG A 393 1.68 26.02 9.57
C ARG A 393 1.17 27.45 9.64
N LYS A 394 1.53 28.25 8.64
CA LYS A 394 1.02 29.61 8.43
C LYS A 394 0.41 29.71 7.04
N ILE A 395 -0.86 30.05 6.96
CA ILE A 395 -1.52 30.38 5.69
C ILE A 395 -1.04 31.79 5.31
N LYS A 396 -0.35 31.91 4.18
CA LYS A 396 0.17 33.18 3.67
C LYS A 396 -0.81 33.88 2.76
N LYS A 397 -1.52 33.11 1.94
CA LYS A 397 -2.47 33.60 0.94
C LYS A 397 -3.60 32.61 0.77
N THR A 398 -4.82 33.12 0.63
CA THR A 398 -6.01 32.36 0.21
C THR A 398 -6.73 33.19 -0.84
N GLY A 399 -7.04 32.58 -1.99
CA GLY A 399 -7.81 33.21 -3.05
C GLY A 399 -9.31 32.97 -2.90
N GLU A 400 -10.05 33.34 -3.93
CA GLU A 400 -11.51 33.12 -4.01
C GLU A 400 -11.83 31.69 -4.43
N PHE A 401 -12.92 31.15 -3.90
CA PHE A 401 -13.44 29.84 -4.28
C PHE A 401 -14.13 29.91 -5.63
N ARG A 402 -13.85 28.93 -6.49
CA ARG A 402 -14.48 28.75 -7.79
C ARG A 402 -15.04 27.33 -7.91
N PRO A 403 -16.24 27.15 -8.50
CA PRO A 403 -16.76 25.83 -8.77
C PRO A 403 -15.85 25.10 -9.76
N TYR A 404 -15.68 23.81 -9.54
CA TYR A 404 -14.88 22.92 -10.34
C TYR A 404 -15.58 21.56 -10.43
N TYR A 405 -15.92 21.14 -11.64
CA TYR A 405 -16.56 19.85 -11.87
C TYR A 405 -15.51 18.78 -12.21
N PHE A 406 -15.40 17.77 -11.33
CA PHE A 406 -14.53 16.62 -11.54
C PHE A 406 -15.30 15.50 -12.24
N SER A 407 -15.08 15.37 -13.54
CA SER A 407 -15.82 14.47 -14.43
C SER A 407 -15.72 13.00 -14.03
N THR A 408 -14.55 12.55 -13.56
CA THR A 408 -14.29 11.15 -13.19
C THR A 408 -15.20 10.64 -12.08
N LEU A 409 -15.55 11.51 -11.12
CA LEU A 409 -16.48 11.19 -10.03
C LEU A 409 -17.88 11.76 -10.23
N ASN A 410 -18.13 12.47 -11.33
CA ASN A 410 -19.36 13.23 -11.56
C ASN A 410 -19.73 14.08 -10.33
N LYS A 411 -18.74 14.84 -9.83
CA LYS A 411 -18.87 15.60 -8.57
C LYS A 411 -18.34 17.02 -8.74
N GLU A 412 -19.12 17.98 -8.23
CA GLU A 412 -18.70 19.37 -8.14
C GLU A 412 -17.95 19.62 -6.81
N TYR A 413 -16.86 20.37 -6.91
CA TYR A 413 -16.04 20.86 -5.82
C TYR A 413 -15.90 22.38 -5.92
N PHE A 414 -15.46 23.01 -4.83
CA PHE A 414 -15.07 24.41 -4.82
C PHE A 414 -13.59 24.51 -4.48
N LEU A 415 -12.82 25.16 -5.36
CA LEU A 415 -11.37 25.28 -5.24
C LEU A 415 -10.97 26.74 -5.03
N ALA A 416 -10.09 27.01 -4.07
CA ALA A 416 -9.46 28.32 -3.88
C ALA A 416 -7.93 28.19 -3.84
N PRO A 417 -7.17 29.08 -4.50
CA PRO A 417 -5.71 29.12 -4.38
C PRO A 417 -5.28 29.23 -2.91
N ILE A 418 -4.21 28.53 -2.51
CA ILE A 418 -3.60 28.69 -1.19
C ILE A 418 -2.08 28.66 -1.25
N GLU A 419 -1.44 29.41 -0.35
CA GLU A 419 -0.01 29.31 -0.05
C GLU A 419 0.17 29.03 1.44
N VAL A 420 0.87 27.94 1.77
CA VAL A 420 1.08 27.45 3.14
C VAL A 420 2.58 27.38 3.41
N SER A 421 3.00 28.00 4.52
CA SER A 421 4.35 27.87 5.05
C SER A 421 4.37 26.90 6.22
N LEU A 422 5.19 25.86 6.14
CA LEU A 422 5.45 24.89 7.21
C LEU A 422 6.78 25.22 7.88
N SER A 423 6.79 25.31 9.21
CA SER A 423 7.97 25.65 10.00
C SER A 423 7.94 24.92 11.34
N GLN A 424 9.12 24.55 11.84
CA GLN A 424 9.27 24.04 13.20
C GLN A 424 10.15 24.98 14.04
N PRO A 425 9.88 25.14 15.34
CA PRO A 425 10.69 25.98 16.23
C PRO A 425 12.17 25.58 16.28
N HIS A 426 12.46 24.29 16.13
CA HIS A 426 13.82 23.75 16.19
C HIS A 426 14.51 23.64 14.83
N ALA A 427 13.76 23.84 13.73
CA ALA A 427 14.32 23.86 12.40
C ALA A 427 14.58 25.32 12.01
N THR A 428 15.78 25.60 11.50
CA THR A 428 16.13 26.94 10.99
C THR A 428 15.47 27.27 9.65
N HIS A 429 14.65 26.36 9.12
CA HIS A 429 14.17 26.38 7.75
C HIS A 429 12.67 26.22 7.68
N ASN A 430 12.08 26.93 6.72
CA ASN A 430 10.65 26.94 6.45
C ASN A 430 10.45 26.42 5.02
N VAL A 431 9.43 25.60 4.80
CA VAL A 431 9.02 25.16 3.47
C VAL A 431 7.73 25.86 3.12
N THR A 432 7.71 26.57 2.00
CA THR A 432 6.48 27.19 1.47
C THR A 432 5.99 26.38 0.29
N LEU A 433 4.74 25.92 0.37
CA LEU A 433 4.07 25.18 -0.68
C LEU A 433 2.86 25.98 -1.16
N ARG A 434 2.55 25.85 -2.44
CA ARG A 434 1.33 26.42 -3.04
C ARG A 434 0.34 25.31 -3.37
N GLY A 435 -0.91 25.65 -3.60
CA GLY A 435 -1.90 24.66 -4.05
C GLY A 435 -3.32 25.17 -4.01
N CYS A 436 -4.27 24.31 -3.64
CA CYS A 436 -5.67 24.66 -3.43
C CYS A 436 -6.23 24.20 -2.09
N VAL A 437 -7.22 24.96 -1.62
CA VAL A 437 -8.23 24.51 -0.67
C VAL A 437 -9.37 23.86 -1.45
N LEU A 438 -9.79 22.68 -1.01
CA LEU A 438 -10.94 21.97 -1.55
C LEU A 438 -12.11 22.00 -0.57
N GLN A 439 -13.30 22.31 -1.07
CA GLN A 439 -14.60 22.24 -0.38
C GLN A 439 -15.60 21.45 -1.24
N ASN A 440 -16.59 20.81 -0.60
CA ASN A 440 -17.72 20.19 -1.30
C ASN A 440 -18.82 21.21 -1.63
N SER A 441 -18.94 22.28 -0.85
CA SER A 441 -19.90 23.36 -1.03
C SER A 441 -19.31 24.69 -0.53
N LEU A 442 -19.79 25.84 -0.99
CA LEU A 442 -19.34 27.15 -0.48
C LEU A 442 -19.62 27.36 1.01
N SER A 443 -20.64 26.69 1.55
CA SER A 443 -20.98 26.73 2.98
C SER A 443 -20.17 25.74 3.83
N ASP A 444 -19.50 24.77 3.21
CA ASP A 444 -18.71 23.77 3.93
C ASP A 444 -17.43 24.38 4.49
N LYS A 445 -16.99 23.88 5.64
CA LYS A 445 -15.61 24.11 6.10
C LYS A 445 -14.63 23.51 5.07
N PRO A 446 -13.43 24.09 4.90
CA PRO A 446 -12.36 23.47 4.11
C PRO A 446 -12.21 21.99 4.45
N ARG A 447 -12.16 21.13 3.43
CA ARG A 447 -12.01 19.68 3.61
C ARG A 447 -10.57 19.26 3.54
N LEU A 448 -9.83 19.82 2.60
CA LEU A 448 -8.47 19.40 2.29
C LEU A 448 -7.66 20.57 1.75
N PHE A 449 -6.37 20.64 2.10
CA PHE A 449 -5.40 21.48 1.41
C PHE A 449 -4.52 20.58 0.54
N ILE A 450 -4.64 20.71 -0.78
CA ILE A 450 -3.80 19.99 -1.73
C ILE A 450 -2.65 20.92 -2.07
N LEU A 451 -1.42 20.54 -1.68
CA LEU A 451 -0.23 21.38 -1.75
C LEU A 451 0.84 20.74 -2.63
N SER A 452 1.68 21.57 -3.25
CA SER A 452 2.72 21.15 -4.17
C SER A 452 3.91 22.11 -4.17
N ASN A 453 5.06 21.57 -4.58
CA ASN A 453 6.27 22.33 -4.89
C ASN A 453 6.47 22.63 -6.39
N ILE A 454 5.48 22.29 -7.23
CA ILE A 454 5.50 22.53 -8.67
C ILE A 454 5.20 24.01 -8.93
N ALA A 455 5.95 24.64 -9.83
CA ALA A 455 5.83 26.07 -10.09
C ALA A 455 4.45 26.44 -10.68
N PRO A 456 3.93 27.67 -10.43
CA PRO A 456 2.69 28.17 -11.03
C PRO A 456 2.64 28.11 -12.55
N GLU A 457 3.79 28.28 -13.20
CA GLU A 457 3.93 28.29 -14.65
C GLU A 457 3.87 26.87 -15.23
N GLU A 458 4.12 25.85 -14.42
CA GLU A 458 4.14 24.43 -14.83
C GLU A 458 2.77 23.76 -14.73
N ILE A 459 1.95 24.11 -13.73
CA ILE A 459 0.66 23.46 -13.50
C ILE A 459 -0.38 24.43 -12.94
N LYS A 460 -1.61 24.39 -13.47
CA LYS A 460 -2.71 25.17 -12.91
C LYS A 460 -3.21 24.53 -11.62
N ILE A 461 -3.98 25.28 -10.85
CA ILE A 461 -4.48 24.83 -9.55
C ILE A 461 -5.54 23.74 -9.73
N GLU A 462 -6.35 23.86 -10.77
CA GLU A 462 -7.37 22.89 -11.17
C GLU A 462 -6.70 21.57 -11.58
N ASP A 463 -5.66 21.63 -12.42
CA ASP A 463 -4.90 20.45 -12.85
C ASP A 463 -4.20 19.75 -11.66
N LEU A 464 -3.72 20.53 -10.68
CA LEU A 464 -3.15 20.00 -9.44
C LEU A 464 -4.20 19.25 -8.59
N ALA A 465 -5.42 19.79 -8.51
CA ALA A 465 -6.52 19.12 -7.83
C ALA A 465 -6.94 17.84 -8.56
N VAL A 466 -7.00 17.87 -9.90
CA VAL A 466 -7.26 16.69 -10.74
C VAL A 466 -6.25 15.59 -10.46
N LEU A 467 -4.95 15.89 -10.57
CA LEU A 467 -3.91 14.90 -10.32
C LEU A 467 -4.06 14.27 -8.93
N TYR A 468 -4.34 15.06 -7.89
CA TYR A 468 -4.56 14.50 -6.56
C TYR A 468 -5.83 13.63 -6.47
N LEU A 469 -6.96 14.10 -6.99
CA LEU A 469 -8.25 13.40 -6.92
C LEU A 469 -8.30 12.16 -7.81
N GLU A 470 -7.53 12.10 -8.89
CA GLU A 470 -7.34 10.89 -9.68
C GLU A 470 -6.62 9.79 -8.90
N HIS A 471 -5.66 10.17 -8.04
CA HIS A 471 -4.97 9.24 -7.16
C HIS A 471 -5.78 8.89 -5.91
N TRP A 472 -6.55 9.86 -5.41
CA TRP A 472 -7.28 9.78 -4.14
C TRP A 472 -8.74 10.19 -4.28
N PRO A 473 -9.53 9.46 -5.10
CA PRO A 473 -10.92 9.83 -5.39
C PRO A 473 -11.82 9.81 -4.14
N ASN A 474 -11.48 8.99 -3.15
CA ASN A 474 -12.24 8.78 -1.93
C ASN A 474 -11.38 9.09 -0.69
N PHE A 475 -10.82 10.29 -0.65
CA PHE A 475 -9.82 10.69 0.35
C PHE A 475 -10.38 10.73 1.79
N GLU A 476 -11.68 10.88 2.02
CA GLU A 476 -12.23 10.81 3.39
C GLU A 476 -12.29 9.37 3.90
N GLU A 477 -12.82 8.46 3.09
CA GLU A 477 -12.88 7.02 3.39
C GLU A 477 -11.47 6.41 3.46
N GLY A 478 -10.57 6.86 2.59
CA GLY A 478 -9.15 6.51 2.64
C GLY A 478 -8.51 6.85 3.98
N LEU A 479 -8.89 7.97 4.61
CA LEU A 479 -8.25 8.39 5.86
C LEU A 479 -8.67 7.45 6.98
N GLN A 480 -9.96 7.17 7.04
CA GLN A 480 -10.53 6.26 8.02
C GLN A 480 -9.93 4.86 7.87
N ASP A 481 -9.77 4.38 6.64
CA ASP A 481 -9.15 3.09 6.36
C ASP A 481 -7.69 3.04 6.81
N PHE A 482 -6.90 4.07 6.46
CA PHE A 482 -5.50 4.18 6.88
C PHE A 482 -5.37 4.23 8.40
N GLN A 483 -6.19 5.06 9.07
CA GLN A 483 -6.19 5.15 10.53
C GLN A 483 -6.52 3.80 11.18
N ARG A 484 -7.54 3.08 10.69
CA ARG A 484 -7.90 1.74 11.17
C ARG A 484 -6.75 0.75 10.97
N LYS A 485 -6.07 0.76 9.83
CA LYS A 485 -4.91 -0.12 9.58
C LYS A 485 -3.74 0.19 10.52
N ILE A 486 -3.47 1.46 10.76
CA ILE A 486 -2.43 1.91 11.71
C ILE A 486 -2.77 1.49 13.14
N GLU A 487 -4.02 1.71 13.55
CA GLU A 487 -4.54 1.32 14.86
C GLU A 487 -4.44 -0.20 15.04
N PHE A 488 -4.98 -0.97 14.10
CA PHE A 488 -4.95 -2.42 14.13
C PHE A 488 -3.51 -2.96 14.18
N PHE A 489 -2.60 -2.40 13.37
CA PHE A 489 -1.19 -2.75 13.39
C PHE A 489 -0.54 -2.46 14.75
N THR A 490 -0.85 -1.32 15.37
CA THR A 490 -0.33 -0.94 16.69
C THR A 490 -0.69 -1.99 17.76
N TYR A 491 -1.88 -2.60 17.67
CA TYR A 491 -2.32 -3.64 18.60
C TYR A 491 -1.87 -5.06 18.23
N THR A 492 -1.67 -5.35 16.93
CA THR A 492 -1.49 -6.73 16.41
C THR A 492 -0.18 -6.97 15.66
N ALA A 493 0.78 -6.04 15.71
CA ALA A 493 2.00 -6.11 14.90
C ALA A 493 2.78 -7.43 15.01
N SER A 494 2.75 -8.10 16.17
CA SER A 494 3.44 -9.38 16.37
C SER A 494 2.74 -10.58 15.72
N SER A 495 1.44 -10.49 15.46
CA SER A 495 0.64 -11.56 14.86
C SER A 495 0.42 -11.39 13.36
N GLN A 496 0.63 -10.19 12.83
CA GLN A 496 0.46 -9.95 11.40
C GLN A 496 1.57 -10.63 10.60
N GLN A 497 1.16 -11.45 9.64
CA GLN A 497 2.05 -12.00 8.62
C GLN A 497 1.99 -11.09 7.39
N GLY A 498 3.17 -10.72 6.89
CA GLY A 498 3.26 -10.05 5.60
C GLY A 498 3.05 -11.04 4.46
N PHE A 499 2.58 -10.53 3.32
CA PHE A 499 2.45 -11.32 2.09
C PHE A 499 3.83 -11.78 1.61
N SER A 500 4.01 -13.07 1.35
CA SER A 500 5.27 -13.61 0.82
C SER A 500 5.08 -14.89 0.00
N ALA A 501 6.07 -15.24 -0.82
CA ALA A 501 6.06 -16.49 -1.58
C ALA A 501 5.93 -17.74 -0.69
N GLU A 502 6.47 -17.69 0.53
CA GLU A 502 6.30 -18.76 1.53
C GLU A 502 4.86 -18.88 2.01
N SER A 503 4.16 -17.76 2.22
CA SER A 503 2.74 -17.77 2.61
C SER A 503 1.84 -18.41 1.55
N LEU A 504 2.29 -18.39 0.29
CA LEU A 504 1.61 -19.00 -0.84
C LEU A 504 2.02 -20.45 -1.10
N SER A 505 2.93 -21.02 -0.30
CA SER A 505 3.47 -22.37 -0.49
C SER A 505 4.12 -22.60 -1.87
N LEU A 506 4.56 -21.53 -2.56
CA LEU A 506 5.09 -21.64 -3.93
C LEU A 506 6.30 -22.58 -4.02
N GLN A 507 7.11 -22.68 -2.97
CA GLN A 507 8.31 -23.53 -2.94
C GLN A 507 8.04 -25.02 -3.19
N GLN A 508 6.80 -25.50 -2.99
CA GLN A 508 6.42 -26.88 -3.27
C GLN A 508 6.37 -27.19 -4.78
N TYR A 509 6.32 -26.16 -5.63
CA TYR A 509 6.09 -26.26 -7.07
C TYR A 509 7.36 -26.08 -7.92
N VAL A 510 8.56 -26.10 -7.32
CA VAL A 510 9.84 -25.94 -8.03
C VAL A 510 10.01 -26.93 -9.19
N LYS A 511 9.39 -28.11 -9.08
CA LYS A 511 9.46 -29.20 -10.07
C LYS A 511 8.21 -29.35 -10.93
N SER A 512 7.25 -28.45 -10.80
CA SER A 512 6.01 -28.47 -11.57
C SER A 512 6.25 -28.09 -13.03
N ASP A 513 5.35 -28.53 -13.91
CA ASP A 513 5.33 -28.10 -15.30
C ASP A 513 4.88 -26.63 -15.42
N THR A 514 5.16 -26.00 -16.57
CA THR A 514 4.86 -24.58 -16.82
C THR A 514 3.38 -24.25 -16.67
N LEU A 515 2.45 -25.14 -17.02
CA LEU A 515 1.00 -24.87 -16.92
C LEU A 515 0.54 -24.89 -15.46
N THR A 516 1.04 -25.84 -14.68
CA THR A 516 0.85 -25.82 -13.23
C THR A 516 1.39 -24.52 -12.63
N LEU A 517 2.56 -24.04 -13.07
CA LEU A 517 3.12 -22.77 -12.61
C LEU A 517 2.26 -21.56 -13.01
N PHE A 518 1.64 -21.55 -14.20
CA PHE A 518 0.69 -20.51 -14.58
C PHE A 518 -0.54 -20.47 -13.67
N ASN A 519 -1.06 -21.64 -13.29
CA ASN A 519 -2.14 -21.70 -12.31
C ASN A 519 -1.69 -21.17 -10.93
N GLN A 520 -0.47 -21.51 -10.48
CA GLN A 520 0.09 -20.95 -9.25
C GLN A 520 0.27 -19.43 -9.31
N TYR A 521 0.63 -18.89 -10.46
CA TYR A 521 0.69 -17.44 -10.67
C TYR A 521 -0.69 -16.77 -10.47
N LEU A 522 -1.76 -17.35 -11.03
CA LEU A 522 -3.12 -16.83 -10.84
C LEU A 522 -3.61 -16.92 -9.39
N LEU A 523 -3.30 -18.02 -8.69
CA LEU A 523 -3.60 -18.14 -7.26
C LEU A 523 -2.82 -17.12 -6.42
N ALA A 524 -1.58 -16.83 -6.80
CA ALA A 524 -0.78 -15.78 -6.16
C ALA A 524 -1.35 -14.38 -6.43
N LEU A 525 -1.84 -14.10 -7.65
CA LEU A 525 -2.55 -12.86 -7.97
C LEU A 525 -3.84 -12.71 -7.16
N ASP A 526 -4.63 -13.77 -7.01
CA ASP A 526 -5.84 -13.78 -6.18
C ASP A 526 -5.51 -13.48 -4.71
N ALA A 527 -4.50 -14.15 -4.15
CA ALA A 527 -4.09 -13.91 -2.78
C ALA A 527 -3.57 -12.48 -2.57
N TYR A 528 -2.83 -11.94 -3.55
CA TYR A 528 -2.38 -10.55 -3.54
C TYR A 528 -3.57 -9.58 -3.61
N PHE A 529 -4.53 -9.84 -4.51
CA PHE A 529 -5.75 -9.06 -4.66
C PHE A 529 -6.53 -9.00 -3.34
N LYS A 530 -6.86 -10.16 -2.77
CA LYS A 530 -7.56 -10.25 -1.48
C LYS A 530 -6.81 -9.52 -0.37
N ARG A 531 -5.48 -9.67 -0.30
CA ARG A 531 -4.69 -9.05 0.78
C ARG A 531 -4.74 -7.51 0.76
N TYR A 532 -4.64 -6.89 -0.42
CA TYR A 532 -4.46 -5.45 -0.53
C TYR A 532 -5.72 -4.70 -0.93
N PHE A 533 -6.73 -5.39 -1.47
CA PHE A 533 -7.91 -4.78 -2.07
C PHE A 533 -9.22 -5.26 -1.44
N PHE A 534 -9.24 -6.26 -0.56
CA PHE A 534 -10.42 -6.56 0.25
C PHE A 534 -10.37 -5.88 1.62
N PRO A 535 -11.54 -5.65 2.24
CA PRO A 535 -11.58 -5.19 3.62
C PRO A 535 -10.98 -6.25 4.55
N ALA A 536 -10.41 -5.82 5.67
CA ALA A 536 -9.84 -6.72 6.66
C ALA A 536 -10.87 -7.78 7.11
N GLY A 537 -10.44 -9.04 7.17
CA GLY A 537 -11.25 -10.22 7.45
C GLY A 537 -11.77 -10.95 6.21
N ALA A 538 -11.92 -10.27 5.07
CA ALA A 538 -12.39 -10.88 3.82
C ALA A 538 -11.27 -11.56 3.02
N GLU A 539 -10.01 -11.45 3.45
CA GLU A 539 -8.88 -12.12 2.79
C GLU A 539 -8.95 -13.65 2.83
N ASN A 540 -9.78 -14.20 3.72
CA ASN A 540 -9.94 -15.65 3.93
C ASN A 540 -10.96 -16.29 2.99
N ILE A 541 -11.63 -15.52 2.12
CA ILE A 541 -12.54 -16.08 1.11
C ILE A 541 -11.73 -17.00 0.19
N ASP A 542 -12.18 -18.24 0.02
CA ASP A 542 -11.49 -19.22 -0.81
C ASP A 542 -11.53 -18.86 -2.30
N PHE A 543 -10.55 -19.37 -3.04
CA PHE A 543 -10.41 -19.07 -4.46
C PHE A 543 -11.63 -19.48 -5.31
N PRO A 544 -12.24 -20.68 -5.14
CA PRO A 544 -13.47 -21.03 -5.85
C PRO A 544 -14.61 -20.01 -5.65
N THR A 545 -14.81 -19.55 -4.41
CA THR A 545 -15.82 -18.54 -4.09
C THR A 545 -15.49 -17.20 -4.75
N VAL A 546 -14.24 -16.74 -4.69
CA VAL A 546 -13.87 -15.48 -5.38
C VAL A 546 -14.03 -15.61 -6.89
N LYS A 547 -13.66 -16.76 -7.46
CA LYS A 547 -13.82 -17.03 -8.88
C LYS A 547 -15.27 -16.91 -9.32
N GLU A 548 -16.17 -17.61 -8.64
CA GLU A 548 -17.60 -17.60 -8.97
C GLU A 548 -18.23 -16.22 -8.75
N GLN A 549 -17.93 -15.58 -7.62
CA GLN A 549 -18.66 -14.39 -7.17
C GLN A 549 -18.08 -13.08 -7.73
N PHE A 550 -16.80 -13.05 -8.07
CA PHE A 550 -16.12 -11.85 -8.57
C PHE A 550 -15.60 -12.06 -9.99
N TYR A 551 -14.80 -13.10 -10.25
CA TYR A 551 -14.13 -13.25 -11.55
C TYR A 551 -15.07 -13.64 -12.70
N SER A 552 -16.19 -14.29 -12.40
CA SER A 552 -17.23 -14.62 -13.37
C SER A 552 -18.29 -13.51 -13.53
N MET A 553 -18.21 -12.41 -12.75
CA MET A 553 -19.19 -11.32 -12.81
C MET A 553 -19.12 -10.59 -14.15
N GLU A 554 -20.26 -10.19 -14.70
CA GLU A 554 -20.34 -9.38 -15.92
C GLU A 554 -19.76 -7.96 -15.70
N VAL A 555 -18.94 -7.52 -16.65
CA VAL A 555 -18.28 -6.21 -16.63
C VAL A 555 -18.48 -5.50 -17.96
N HIS A 556 -18.94 -4.25 -17.88
CA HIS A 556 -19.10 -3.35 -19.01
C HIS A 556 -17.89 -2.44 -19.11
N VAL A 557 -17.44 -2.13 -20.32
CA VAL A 557 -16.29 -1.24 -20.54
C VAL A 557 -16.75 0.03 -21.25
N GLU A 558 -16.53 1.18 -20.60
CA GLU A 558 -16.68 2.49 -21.22
C GLU A 558 -15.32 3.11 -21.53
N HIS A 559 -15.19 3.68 -22.72
CA HIS A 559 -14.02 4.46 -23.13
C HIS A 559 -14.31 5.95 -22.94
N LYS A 560 -13.57 6.62 -22.04
CA LYS A 560 -13.68 8.07 -21.83
C LYS A 560 -12.31 8.71 -22.01
N GLY A 561 -12.04 9.21 -23.22
CA GLY A 561 -10.74 9.80 -23.55
C GLY A 561 -9.61 8.77 -23.42
N ASN A 562 -8.70 8.97 -22.46
CA ASN A 562 -7.59 8.05 -22.16
C ASN A 562 -7.90 7.05 -21.04
N ASP A 563 -9.14 7.03 -20.56
CA ASP A 563 -9.58 6.17 -19.46
C ASP A 563 -10.40 4.98 -19.97
N LEU A 564 -10.16 3.82 -19.36
CA LEU A 564 -10.96 2.60 -19.47
C LEU A 564 -11.73 2.41 -18.17
N ILE A 565 -13.05 2.53 -18.22
CA ILE A 565 -13.91 2.39 -17.04
C ILE A 565 -14.61 1.04 -17.09
N TYR A 566 -14.28 0.17 -16.15
CA TYR A 566 -14.85 -1.16 -15.97
C TYR A 566 -15.97 -1.09 -14.94
N ILE A 567 -17.21 -1.28 -15.39
CA ILE A 567 -18.43 -1.17 -14.60
C ILE A 567 -18.96 -2.58 -14.31
N PHE A 568 -18.87 -3.01 -13.06
CA PHE A 568 -19.43 -4.29 -12.60
C PHE A 568 -20.95 -4.19 -12.47
N LYS A 569 -21.67 -5.25 -12.86
CA LYS A 569 -23.13 -5.32 -12.72
C LYS A 569 -23.54 -6.44 -11.75
N PRO A 570 -23.37 -6.26 -10.43
CA PRO A 570 -23.76 -7.28 -9.46
C PRO A 570 -25.28 -7.46 -9.45
N ALA A 571 -25.74 -8.70 -9.28
CA ALA A 571 -27.16 -8.99 -9.13
C ALA A 571 -27.77 -8.31 -7.90
N GLN A 572 -29.09 -8.07 -7.91
CA GLN A 572 -29.78 -7.49 -6.75
C GLN A 572 -29.57 -8.38 -5.51
N GLY A 573 -29.13 -7.77 -4.41
CA GLY A 573 -28.83 -8.52 -3.17
C GLY A 573 -27.49 -9.26 -3.18
N PHE A 574 -26.57 -8.92 -4.08
CA PHE A 574 -25.24 -9.52 -4.13
C PHE A 574 -24.55 -9.47 -2.76
N ARG A 575 -24.27 -10.67 -2.22
CA ARG A 575 -23.77 -10.87 -0.85
C ARG A 575 -22.47 -10.11 -0.56
N TYR A 576 -21.61 -9.96 -1.56
CA TYR A 576 -20.27 -9.38 -1.42
C TYR A 576 -20.16 -7.96 -2.01
N LEU A 577 -21.29 -7.23 -2.07
CA LEU A 577 -21.32 -5.88 -2.63
C LEU A 577 -20.37 -4.92 -1.90
N ARG A 578 -20.20 -5.09 -0.59
CA ARG A 578 -19.30 -4.27 0.22
C ARG A 578 -17.83 -4.49 -0.17
N GLU A 579 -17.43 -5.75 -0.30
CA GLU A 579 -16.09 -6.17 -0.68
C GLU A 579 -15.75 -5.69 -2.10
N LEU A 580 -16.70 -5.84 -3.04
CA LEU A 580 -16.54 -5.38 -4.42
C LEU A 580 -16.36 -3.85 -4.48
N LYS A 581 -17.24 -3.07 -3.82
CA LYS A 581 -17.12 -1.61 -3.77
C LYS A 581 -15.81 -1.16 -3.16
N TYR A 582 -15.40 -1.80 -2.06
CA TYR A 582 -14.13 -1.51 -1.41
C TYR A 582 -12.94 -1.85 -2.33
N ALA A 583 -12.99 -2.97 -3.06
CA ALA A 583 -11.95 -3.36 -4.02
C ALA A 583 -11.84 -2.37 -5.19
N CYS A 584 -12.95 -2.00 -5.84
CA CYS A 584 -12.95 -1.00 -6.91
C CYS A 584 -12.34 0.32 -6.42
N LEU A 585 -12.71 0.76 -5.22
CA LEU A 585 -12.16 1.97 -4.62
C LEU A 585 -10.63 1.87 -4.42
N ARG A 586 -10.13 0.78 -3.82
CA ARG A 586 -8.69 0.58 -3.59
C ARG A 586 -7.90 0.40 -4.90
N LEU A 587 -8.52 -0.19 -5.93
CA LEU A 587 -7.92 -0.34 -7.26
C LEU A 587 -7.74 1.02 -7.95
N ASN A 588 -8.74 1.89 -7.88
CA ASN A 588 -8.67 3.22 -8.48
C ASN A 588 -7.55 4.07 -7.89
N GLU A 589 -7.19 3.85 -6.62
CA GLU A 589 -6.06 4.55 -6.00
C GLU A 589 -4.69 4.09 -6.53
N ARG A 590 -4.59 2.96 -7.25
CA ARG A 590 -3.31 2.34 -7.67
C ARG A 590 -2.73 2.87 -8.98
N GLU A 591 -3.41 3.82 -9.64
CA GLU A 591 -2.97 4.36 -10.94
C GLU A 591 -2.66 3.25 -11.96
N ILE A 592 -3.52 2.24 -12.02
CA ILE A 592 -3.29 1.08 -12.89
C ILE A 592 -3.39 1.56 -14.33
N LYS A 593 -2.34 1.30 -15.11
CA LYS A 593 -2.30 1.61 -16.55
C LYS A 593 -2.29 0.31 -17.33
N SER A 594 -3.06 0.27 -18.42
CA SER A 594 -3.03 -0.81 -19.39
C SER A 594 -1.71 -0.85 -20.17
N CYS A 595 -1.53 -1.86 -21.03
CA CYS A 595 -0.35 -1.98 -21.89
C CYS A 595 -0.22 -0.85 -22.92
N ASP A 596 -1.33 -0.22 -23.31
CA ASP A 596 -1.39 0.97 -24.16
C ASP A 596 -1.39 2.30 -23.35
N ASN A 597 -1.01 2.24 -22.07
CA ASN A 597 -0.85 3.39 -21.17
C ASN A 597 -2.16 4.18 -20.93
N LYS A 598 -3.31 3.53 -21.09
CA LYS A 598 -4.61 4.07 -20.66
C LYS A 598 -4.84 3.83 -19.18
N SER A 599 -5.43 4.79 -18.50
CA SER A 599 -5.75 4.65 -17.08
C SER A 599 -6.95 3.73 -16.91
N ILE A 600 -6.91 2.87 -15.90
CA ILE A 600 -7.96 1.90 -15.62
C ILE A 600 -8.74 2.33 -14.37
N TRP A 601 -10.05 2.41 -14.51
CA TRP A 601 -11.00 2.74 -13.44
C TRP A 601 -12.03 1.63 -13.26
N PHE A 602 -12.47 1.44 -12.02
CA PHE A 602 -13.46 0.45 -11.64
C PHE A 602 -14.65 1.11 -10.95
N GLN A 603 -15.86 0.69 -11.34
CA GLN A 603 -17.14 1.14 -10.79
C GLN A 603 -18.08 -0.06 -10.57
N VAL A 604 -19.07 0.13 -9.71
CA VAL A 604 -20.07 -0.91 -9.33
C VAL A 604 -21.47 -0.35 -9.47
#